data_AF-A0A7C4A8V9-F1
#
_entry.id   AF-A0A7C4A8V9-F1
#
_cell.length_a   1.000
_cell.length_b   1.000
_cell.length_c   1.000
_cell.angle_alpha   90.00
_cell.angle_beta   90.00
_cell.angle_gamma   90.00
#
_symmetry.space_group_name_H-M   'P 1'
#
loop_
_entity.id
_entity.type
_entity.pdbx_description
1 polymer ?
#
loop_
_entity_poly.entity_id
_entity_poly.type
_entity_poly.pdbx_seq_one_letter_code
_entity_poly.pdbx_strand_id
1 'polypeptide(L)' 'MTEADFNRLLAAAKSGHAPAQSAVGLCCARGEGTPLDMVSAVEWFRRAAEQGHAHAQFALAVCHHRG' A
#
# COMPACT_ATOMS: atom_id res chain seq x y z
N MET A 1 -11.98 -4.48 -7.04
CA MET A 1 -11.40 -3.25 -7.60
C MET A 1 -10.98 -3.51 -9.03
N THR A 2 -11.27 -2.62 -9.98
CA THR A 2 -10.81 -2.79 -11.38
C THR A 2 -9.37 -2.29 -11.55
N GLU A 3 -8.69 -2.69 -12.62
CA GLU A 3 -7.34 -2.21 -12.94
C GLU A 3 -7.30 -0.69 -13.14
N ALA A 4 -8.39 -0.09 -13.65
CA ALA A 4 -8.55 1.35 -13.79
C ALA A 4 -8.66 2.06 -12.43
N ASP A 5 -9.40 1.49 -11.48
CA ASP A 5 -9.52 2.02 -10.12
C ASP A 5 -8.17 1.94 -9.39
N PHE A 6 -7.45 0.83 -9.54
CA PHE A 6 -6.09 0.68 -9.01
C PHE A 6 -5.15 1.73 -9.57
N ASN A 7 -5.19 1.99 -10.88
CA ASN A 7 -4.35 3.00 -11.51
C ASN A 7 -4.65 4.43 -11.03
N ARG A 8 -5.91 4.77 -10.77
CA ARG A 8 -6.27 6.05 -10.12
C ARG A 8 -5.69 6.15 -8.71
N LEU A 9 -5.82 5.09 -7.93
CA LEU A 9 -5.28 5.02 -6.57
C LEU A 9 -3.75 5.15 -6.59
N LEU A 10 -3.09 4.49 -7.54
CA LEU A 10 -1.65 4.57 -7.75
C LEU A 10 -1.19 5.99 -8.09
N ALA A 11 -1.94 6.73 -8.91
CA ALA A 11 -1.65 8.12 -9.20
C ALA A 11 -1.70 8.99 -7.92
N ALA A 12 -2.71 8.78 -7.07
CA ALA A 12 -2.84 9.48 -5.78
C ALA A 12 -1.76 9.08 -4.76
N ALA A 13 -1.33 7.81 -4.76
CA ALA A 13 -0.23 7.36 -3.93
C ALA A 13 1.10 7.99 -4.35
N LYS A 14 1.32 8.14 -5.66
CA LYS A 14 2.50 8.80 -6.24
C LYS A 14 2.56 10.29 -5.96
N SER A 15 1.43 10.98 -5.76
CA SER A 15 1.41 12.39 -5.36
C SER A 15 1.76 12.62 -3.88
N GLY A 16 2.10 11.56 -3.14
CA GLY A 16 2.50 11.67 -1.73
C GLY A 16 1.33 11.57 -0.75
N HIS A 17 0.16 11.10 -1.18
CA HIS A 17 -0.98 10.97 -0.26
C HIS A 17 -0.85 9.70 0.58
N ALA A 18 -0.47 9.83 1.86
CA ALA A 18 -0.23 8.69 2.75
C ALA A 18 -1.39 7.67 2.84
N PRO A 19 -2.69 8.08 2.90
CA PRO A 19 -3.79 7.13 2.87
C PRO A 19 -3.87 6.34 1.55
N ALA A 20 -3.60 6.99 0.42
CA ALA A 20 -3.59 6.32 -0.87
C ALA A 20 -2.41 5.34 -0.99
N GLN A 21 -1.23 5.70 -0.49
CA GLN A 21 -0.08 4.80 -0.42
C GLN A 21 -0.38 3.56 0.43
N SER A 22 -1.01 3.72 1.60
CA SER A 22 -1.44 2.58 2.41
C SER A 22 -2.47 1.71 1.67
N ALA A 23 -3.38 2.32 0.92
CA ALA A 23 -4.37 1.58 0.16
C ALA A 23 -3.72 0.81 -1.01
N VAL A 24 -2.79 1.40 -1.76
CA VAL A 24 -2.01 0.69 -2.79
C VAL A 24 -1.25 -0.48 -2.19
N GLY A 25 -0.61 -0.28 -1.02
CA GLY A 25 0.08 -1.36 -0.31
C GLY A 25 -0.85 -2.52 0.02
N LEU A 26 -2.07 -2.23 0.48
CA LEU A 26 -3.08 -3.25 0.76
C LEU A 26 -3.53 -3.98 -0.50
N CYS A 27 -3.70 -3.26 -1.61
CA CYS A 27 -4.09 -3.86 -2.88
C CYS A 27 -3.00 -4.78 -3.44
N CYS A 28 -1.73 -4.38 -3.34
CA CYS A 28 -0.58 -5.24 -3.67
C CYS A 28 -0.50 -6.48 -2.78
N ALA A 29 -0.74 -6.34 -1.47
CA ALA A 29 -0.72 -7.46 -0.53
C ALA A 29 -1.85 -8.47 -0.75
N ARG A 30 -2.99 -8.01 -1.30
CA ARG A 30 -4.19 -8.84 -1.54
C ARG A 30 -4.32 -9.29 -3.00
N GLY A 31 -3.50 -8.76 -3.91
CA GLY A 31 -3.63 -8.98 -5.35
C GLY A 31 -4.91 -8.37 -5.94
N GLU A 32 -5.41 -7.28 -5.37
CA GLU A 32 -6.66 -6.63 -5.82
C GLU A 32 -6.37 -5.57 -6.89
N GLY A 33 -6.70 -5.86 -8.15
CA GLY A 33 -6.49 -4.95 -9.27
C GLY A 33 -5.02 -4.84 -9.73
N THR A 34 -4.14 -5.62 -9.11
CA THR A 34 -2.71 -5.77 -9.43
C THR A 34 -2.27 -7.19 -9.02
N PRO A 35 -1.21 -7.78 -9.62
CA PRO A 35 -0.66 -9.04 -9.12
C PRO A 35 -0.29 -8.96 -7.64
N LEU A 36 -0.40 -10.10 -6.95
CA LEU A 36 0.00 -10.20 -5.55
C LEU A 36 1.51 -9.99 -5.44
N ASP A 37 1.91 -8.90 -4.78
CA ASP A 37 3.29 -8.52 -4.58
C ASP A 37 3.48 -7.92 -3.18
N MET A 38 3.95 -8.78 -2.27
CA MET A 38 4.21 -8.41 -0.89
C MET A 38 5.40 -7.45 -0.75
N VAL A 39 6.38 -7.49 -1.68
CA VAL A 39 7.54 -6.59 -1.65
C VAL A 39 7.09 -5.17 -1.97
N SER A 40 6.32 -5.01 -3.06
CA SER A 40 5.72 -3.72 -3.38
C SER A 40 4.78 -3.23 -2.28
N ALA A 41 4.00 -4.13 -1.65
CA ALA A 41 3.13 -3.75 -0.55
C ALA A 41 3.88 -3.13 0.63
N VAL A 42 4.96 -3.79 1.08
CA VAL A 42 5.81 -3.32 2.18
C VAL A 42 6.44 -1.96 1.85
N GLU A 43 6.90 -1.76 0.62
CA GLU A 43 7.46 -0.48 0.17
C GLU A 43 6.44 0.67 0.24
N TRP A 44 5.20 0.43 -0.18
CA TRP A 44 4.13 1.42 -0.09
C TRP A 44 3.72 1.71 1.35
N PHE A 45 3.62 0.68 2.19
CA PHE A 45 3.36 0.86 3.62
C PHE A 45 4.48 1.64 4.29
N ARG A 46 5.75 1.37 3.96
CA ARG A 46 6.89 2.13 4.49
C ARG A 46 6.78 3.62 4.18
N ARG A 47 6.51 3.98 2.92
CA ARG A 47 6.35 5.40 2.52
C ARG A 47 5.22 6.11 3.26
N ALA A 48 4.10 5.43 3.47
CA ALA A 48 2.98 5.96 4.23
C ALA A 48 3.30 6.05 5.74
N ALA A 49 4.01 5.06 6.27
CA ALA A 49 4.45 5.03 7.67
C ALA A 49 5.47 6.13 7.99
N GLU A 50 6.39 6.44 7.06
CA GLU A 50 7.34 7.55 7.14
C GLU A 50 6.64 8.92 7.23
N GLN A 51 5.42 9.03 6.70
CA GLN A 51 4.58 10.22 6.82
C GLN A 51 3.73 10.23 8.11
N GLY A 52 3.94 9.29 9.02
CA GLY A 52 3.19 9.18 10.27
C GLY A 52 1.80 8.54 10.12
N HIS A 53 1.52 7.85 9.01
CA HIS A 53 0.22 7.21 8.83
C HIS A 53 0.10 5.93 9.68
N ALA A 54 -0.68 6.01 10.76
CA ALA A 54 -0.83 4.93 11.74
C ALA A 54 -1.27 3.60 11.12
N HIS A 55 -2.18 3.61 10.14
CA HIS A 55 -2.64 2.38 9.49
C HIS A 55 -1.52 1.70 8.69
N ALA A 56 -0.66 2.48 8.04
CA ALA A 56 0.48 1.92 7.32
C ALA A 56 1.56 1.39 8.27
N GLN A 57 1.80 2.05 9.40
CA GLN A 57 2.69 1.54 10.45
C GLN A 57 2.20 0.20 10.99
N PHE A 58 0.89 0.08 11.24
CA PHE A 58 0.27 -1.17 11.66
C PHE A 58 0.40 -2.25 10.58
N ALA A 59 0.09 -1.94 9.33
CA ALA A 59 0.21 -2.88 8.22
C ALA A 59 1.66 -3.37 8.02
N LEU A 60 2.64 -2.46 8.13
CA LEU A 60 4.06 -2.78 8.07
C LEU A 60 4.47 -3.71 9.22
N ALA A 61 4.01 -3.46 10.45
CA ALA A 61 4.25 -4.32 11.60
C ALA A 61 3.64 -5.72 11.40
N VAL A 62 2.43 -5.81 10.83
CA VAL A 62 1.79 -7.09 10.49
C VAL A 62 2.57 -7.84 9.41
N CYS A 63 3.08 -7.14 8.39
CA CYS A 63 3.93 -7.75 7.36
C CYS A 63 5.23 -8.30 7.94
N HIS A 64 5.86 -7.59 8.87
CA HIS A 64 7.08 -8.06 9.54
C HIS A 64 6.83 -9.20 10.53
N HIS A 65 5.66 -9.25 11.17
CA HIS A 65 5.33 -10.34 12.11
C HIS A 65 4.92 -11.64 11.41
N ARG A 66 4.47 -11.56 10.15
CA ARG A 66 4.03 -12.71 9.35
C ARG A 66 5.11 -13.32 8.44
N GLY A 67 6.32 -12.76 8.41
CA GLY A 67 7.48 -13.29 7.68
C GLY A 67 8.42 -14.03 8.62
#